data_AF-A0A2V6ZS41-F1
#
_entry.id   AF-A0A2V6ZS41-F1
#
_cell.length_a   1.000
_cell.length_b   1.000
_cell.length_c   1.000
_cell.angle_alpha   90.00
_cell.angle_beta   90.00
_cell.angle_gamma   90.00
#
_symmetry.space_group_name_H-M   'P 1'
#
loop_
_entity.id
_entity.type
_entity.pdbx_description
1 polymer ?
#
loop_
_entity_poly.entity_id
_entity_poly.type
_entity_poly.pdbx_seq_one_letter_code
_entity_poly.pdbx_strand_id
1 'polypeptide(L)'
;MIVMLTLLASAATAYAECAWVLWQQQAEIAPGGSVSSSDWTWLTAEATSTEAECRQASARFDTSLGPKDADGYSTVTSKGKKVRVRNVCLPDGTDPRGPKGK
;
A
#
# COMPACT_ATOMS: atom_id res chain seq x y z
N MET A 1 4.98 48.41 23.13
CA MET A 1 5.91 47.69 22.23
C MET A 1 5.72 46.20 22.46
N ILE A 2 4.83 45.56 21.68
CA ILE A 2 4.73 44.09 21.61
C ILE A 2 4.93 43.74 20.15
N VAL A 3 6.19 43.88 19.73
CA VAL A 3 6.71 43.32 18.49
C VAL A 3 7.30 41.98 18.92
N MET A 4 6.58 40.87 18.69
CA MET A 4 7.04 39.46 18.72
C MET A 4 5.89 38.50 19.08
N LEU A 5 4.83 38.41 18.26
CA LEU A 5 3.92 37.24 18.32
C LEU A 5 3.67 36.57 16.96
N THR A 6 4.28 37.05 15.87
CA THR A 6 4.08 36.49 14.52
C THR A 6 5.21 35.58 14.04
N LEU A 7 6.12 35.16 14.93
CA LEU A 7 7.26 34.28 14.57
C LEU A 7 7.08 32.81 14.98
N LEU A 8 5.93 32.41 15.55
CA LEU A 8 5.63 31.00 15.86
C LEU A 8 4.76 30.30 14.81
N ALA A 9 4.70 30.82 13.59
CA ALA A 9 4.04 30.17 12.45
C ALA A 9 5.04 29.70 11.37
N SER A 10 6.31 29.47 11.73
CA SER A 10 7.38 29.12 10.78
C SER A 10 8.01 27.73 11.01
N ALA A 11 7.33 26.86 11.76
CA ALA A 11 7.77 25.47 11.99
C ALA A 11 6.73 24.43 11.54
N ALA A 12 5.94 24.74 10.51
CA ALA A 12 4.88 23.86 10.03
C ALA A 12 4.92 23.67 8.50
N THR A 13 6.11 23.59 7.88
CA THR A 13 6.25 23.02 6.51
C THR A 13 7.66 22.44 6.29
N ALA A 14 8.27 21.80 7.29
CA ALA A 14 9.16 20.67 6.96
C ALA A 14 8.24 19.48 6.64
N TYR A 15 7.40 19.63 5.61
CA TYR A 15 6.81 18.47 4.96
C TYR A 15 8.01 17.77 4.32
N ALA A 16 8.61 16.83 5.06
CA ALA A 16 8.90 15.58 4.36
C ALA A 16 7.53 15.18 3.82
N GLU A 17 7.26 15.52 2.55
CA GLU A 17 6.16 14.92 1.82
C GLU A 17 6.58 13.45 1.75
N CYS A 18 6.28 12.70 2.82
CA CYS A 18 6.65 11.31 2.92
C CYS A 18 5.95 10.68 1.73
N ALA A 19 6.69 10.37 0.67
CA ALA A 19 6.13 9.70 -0.48
C ALA A 19 5.48 8.40 0.04
N TRP A 20 4.25 8.13 -0.39
CA TRP A 20 3.51 6.94 -0.02
C TRP A 20 3.46 6.02 -1.22
N VAL A 21 3.85 4.79 -1.02
CA VAL A 21 3.84 3.74 -2.03
C VAL A 21 2.67 2.82 -1.76
N LEU A 22 1.84 2.64 -2.80
CA LEU A 22 0.83 1.61 -2.85
C LEU A 22 1.50 0.29 -3.22
N TRP A 23 1.51 -0.62 -2.27
CA TRP A 23 2.00 -1.97 -2.42
C TRP A 23 0.84 -2.93 -2.67
N GLN A 24 1.05 -3.87 -3.59
CA GLN A 24 0.14 -4.96 -3.87
C GLN A 24 0.79 -6.26 -3.42
N GLN A 25 0.20 -6.91 -2.41
CA GLN A 25 0.55 -8.26 -2.00
C GLN A 25 -0.30 -9.24 -2.82
N GLN A 26 0.34 -10.20 -3.48
CA GLN A 26 -0.37 -11.16 -4.32
C GLN A 26 0.19 -12.57 -4.19
N ALA A 27 -0.69 -13.58 -4.26
CA ALA A 27 -0.29 -14.98 -4.33
C ALA A 27 -1.30 -15.78 -5.15
N GLU A 28 -0.79 -16.72 -5.95
CA GLU A 28 -1.64 -17.66 -6.67
C GLU A 28 -2.30 -18.64 -5.69
N ILE A 29 -3.57 -18.95 -5.94
CA ILE A 29 -4.30 -19.98 -5.19
C ILE A 29 -4.06 -21.31 -5.88
N ALA A 30 -3.47 -22.26 -5.16
CA ALA A 30 -3.21 -23.60 -5.64
C ALA A 30 -4.51 -24.38 -5.89
N PRO A 31 -4.47 -25.43 -6.74
CA PRO A 31 -5.57 -26.38 -6.84
C PRO A 31 -5.89 -26.97 -5.46
N GLY A 32 -7.10 -26.73 -4.95
CA GLY A 32 -7.49 -27.08 -3.57
C GLY A 32 -7.74 -25.88 -2.65
N GLY A 33 -7.49 -24.65 -3.12
CA GLY A 33 -7.89 -23.42 -2.42
C GLY A 33 -6.87 -22.89 -1.40
N SER A 34 -5.71 -23.52 -1.28
CA SER A 34 -4.63 -23.07 -0.41
C SER A 34 -3.72 -22.05 -1.10
N VAL A 35 -3.12 -21.17 -0.30
CA VAL A 35 -2.04 -20.27 -0.71
C VAL A 35 -0.80 -20.65 0.09
N SER A 36 0.32 -20.90 -0.58
CA SER A 36 1.58 -21.16 0.12
C SER A 36 2.13 -19.87 0.72
N SER A 37 2.71 -19.94 1.92
CA SER A 37 3.40 -18.80 2.54
C SER A 37 4.55 -18.27 1.68
N SER A 38 5.14 -19.12 0.83
CA SER A 38 6.27 -18.78 -0.04
C SER A 38 5.86 -18.18 -1.38
N ASP A 39 4.57 -18.22 -1.75
CA ASP A 39 4.07 -17.74 -3.04
C ASP A 39 3.69 -16.25 -3.02
N TRP A 40 3.74 -15.61 -1.85
CA TRP A 40 3.45 -14.20 -1.70
C TRP A 40 4.52 -13.34 -2.36
N THR A 41 4.08 -12.52 -3.30
CA THR A 41 4.89 -11.52 -3.99
C THR A 41 4.37 -10.13 -3.67
N TRP A 42 5.28 -9.20 -3.39
CA TRP A 42 4.97 -7.78 -3.24
C TRP A 42 5.35 -7.02 -4.51
N LEU A 43 4.40 -6.28 -5.06
CA LEU A 43 4.59 -5.39 -6.21
C LEU A 43 4.30 -3.95 -5.80
N THR A 44 5.00 -2.99 -6.40
CA THR A 44 4.66 -1.57 -6.30
C THR A 44 3.63 -1.23 -7.37
N ALA A 45 2.45 -0.78 -6.96
CA ALA A 45 1.38 -0.41 -7.87
C ALA A 45 1.45 1.08 -8.25
N GLU A 46 1.64 1.97 -7.28
CA GLU A 46 1.69 3.42 -7.49
C GLU A 46 2.50 4.11 -6.38
N ALA A 47 3.08 5.28 -6.66
CA ALA A 47 3.71 6.14 -5.66
C ALA A 47 3.04 7.52 -5.70
N THR A 48 2.80 8.08 -4.52
CA THR A 48 2.01 9.31 -4.30
C THR A 48 2.72 10.21 -3.29
N SER A 49 2.40 11.51 -3.28
CA SER A 49 3.05 12.45 -2.36
C SER A 49 2.43 12.45 -0.96
N THR A 50 1.20 11.93 -0.82
CA THR A 50 0.45 11.96 0.45
C THR A 50 -0.25 10.64 0.75
N GLU A 51 -0.49 10.38 2.04
CA GLU A 51 -1.20 9.18 2.48
C GLU A 51 -2.62 9.13 1.92
N ALA A 52 -3.28 10.29 1.88
CA ALA A 52 -4.65 10.42 1.40
C ALA A 52 -4.76 10.04 -0.08
N GLU A 53 -3.80 10.46 -0.91
CA GLU A 53 -3.72 10.07 -2.32
C GLU A 53 -3.47 8.57 -2.46
N CYS A 54 -2.54 7.99 -1.70
CA CYS A 54 -2.34 6.55 -1.71
C CYS A 54 -3.61 5.78 -1.33
N ARG A 55 -4.31 6.21 -0.27
CA ARG A 55 -5.56 5.57 0.17
C ARG A 55 -6.65 5.68 -0.90
N GLN A 56 -6.73 6.82 -1.60
CA GLN A 56 -7.64 6.99 -2.72
C GLN A 56 -7.27 6.08 -3.89
N ALA A 57 -5.99 5.95 -4.22
CA ALA A 57 -5.49 5.00 -5.20
C ALA A 57 -5.88 3.56 -4.80
N SER A 58 -5.55 3.15 -3.57
CA SER A 58 -5.90 1.84 -3.01
C SER A 58 -7.39 1.53 -3.16
N ALA A 59 -8.28 2.48 -2.84
CA ALA A 59 -9.72 2.29 -3.01
C ALA A 59 -10.13 2.09 -4.48
N ARG A 60 -9.48 2.76 -5.44
CA ARG A 60 -9.71 2.55 -6.88
C ARG A 60 -9.29 1.15 -7.30
N PHE A 61 -8.13 0.67 -6.83
CA PHE A 61 -7.67 -0.69 -7.09
C PHE A 61 -8.62 -1.71 -6.45
N ASP A 62 -8.99 -1.53 -5.18
CA ASP A 62 -9.91 -2.43 -4.47
C ASP A 62 -11.29 -2.54 -5.14
N THR A 63 -11.81 -1.42 -5.65
CA THR A 63 -13.08 -1.42 -6.42
C THR A 63 -12.99 -2.34 -7.65
N SER A 64 -11.81 -2.42 -8.27
CA SER A 64 -11.57 -3.27 -9.44
C SER A 64 -11.36 -4.74 -9.10
N LEU A 65 -10.92 -5.06 -7.87
CA LEU A 65 -10.65 -6.42 -7.42
C LEU A 65 -11.88 -7.13 -6.83
N GLY A 66 -12.90 -6.38 -6.40
CA GLY A 66 -14.10 -6.92 -5.79
C GLY A 66 -14.00 -7.10 -4.27
N PRO A 67 -14.95 -7.80 -3.63
CA PRO A 67 -15.07 -7.85 -2.18
C PRO A 67 -13.85 -8.53 -1.54
N LYS A 68 -13.48 -8.02 -0.36
CA LYS A 68 -12.42 -8.60 0.47
C LYS A 68 -12.97 -9.68 1.39
N ASP A 69 -12.20 -10.73 1.59
CA ASP A 69 -12.44 -11.76 2.60
C ASP A 69 -12.11 -11.26 4.03
N ALA A 70 -12.30 -12.13 5.02
CA ALA A 70 -12.06 -11.82 6.43
C ALA A 70 -10.58 -11.45 6.73
N ASP A 71 -9.65 -11.89 5.89
CA ASP A 71 -8.22 -11.58 6.01
C ASP A 71 -7.84 -10.29 5.25
N GLY A 72 -8.82 -9.67 4.54
CA GLY A 72 -8.63 -8.43 3.81
C GLY A 72 -8.10 -8.59 2.37
N TYR A 73 -8.18 -9.79 1.79
CA TYR A 73 -7.77 -10.04 0.40
C TYR A 73 -8.97 -10.17 -0.52
N SER A 74 -8.83 -9.68 -1.74
CA SER A 74 -9.77 -9.95 -2.83
C SER A 74 -9.24 -11.12 -3.66
N THR A 75 -10.13 -11.98 -4.16
CA THR A 75 -9.76 -13.07 -5.08
C THR A 75 -10.10 -12.67 -6.50
N VAL A 76 -9.10 -12.60 -7.37
CA VAL A 76 -9.27 -12.27 -8.79
C VAL A 76 -8.77 -13.40 -9.68
N THR A 77 -9.30 -13.49 -10.90
CA THR A 77 -8.79 -14.41 -11.91
C THR A 77 -7.83 -13.66 -12.83
N SER A 78 -6.55 -14.03 -12.81
CA SER A 78 -5.51 -13.50 -13.68
C SER A 78 -4.93 -14.62 -14.54
N LYS A 79 -4.97 -14.46 -15.87
CA LYS A 79 -4.46 -15.45 -16.85
C LYS A 79 -4.93 -16.88 -16.59
N GLY A 80 -6.20 -17.05 -16.19
CA GLY A 80 -6.80 -18.36 -15.90
C GLY A 80 -6.47 -18.94 -14.53
N LYS A 81 -5.69 -18.24 -13.70
CA LYS A 81 -5.39 -18.65 -12.33
C LYS A 81 -6.11 -17.74 -11.33
N LYS A 82 -6.54 -18.30 -10.20
CA LYS A 82 -7.06 -17.50 -9.09
C LYS A 82 -5.88 -16.93 -8.31
N VAL A 83 -5.95 -15.65 -7.96
CA VAL A 83 -4.90 -14.92 -7.25
C VAL A 83 -5.57 -14.16 -6.11
N ARG A 84 -5.05 -14.31 -4.89
CA ARG A 84 -5.39 -13.42 -3.77
C ARG A 84 -4.57 -12.15 -3.89
N VAL A 85 -5.21 -11.01 -3.76
CA VAL A 85 -4.60 -9.69 -3.91
C VAL A 85 -5.03 -8.79 -2.75
N ARG A 86 -4.10 -8.02 -2.19
CA ARG A 86 -4.37 -6.99 -1.19
C ARG A 86 -3.53 -5.75 -1.48
N ASN A 87 -4.16 -4.59 -1.39
CA ASN A 87 -3.51 -3.29 -1.52
C ASN A 87 -3.19 -2.70 -0.14
N VAL A 88 -1.98 -2.18 0.02
CA VAL A 88 -1.48 -1.61 1.28
C VAL A 88 -0.69 -0.34 0.97
N CYS A 89 -1.06 0.76 1.62
CA CYS A 89 -0.29 2.00 1.57
C CYS A 89 0.78 1.99 2.65
N LEU A 90 2.04 2.19 2.24
CA LEU A 90 3.17 2.31 3.15
C LEU A 90 4.00 3.55 2.81
N PRO A 91 4.65 4.20 3.77
CA PRO A 91 5.65 5.23 3.48
C PRO A 91 6.76 4.65 2.60
N ASP A 92 7.32 5.45 1.70
CA ASP A 92 8.34 5.06 0.70
C ASP A 92 9.58 4.39 1.31
N GLY A 93 9.98 4.82 2.52
CA GLY A 93 11.06 4.18 3.28
C GLY A 93 10.73 2.80 3.86
N THR A 94 9.49 2.30 3.71
CA THR A 94 9.02 1.02 4.25
C THR A 94 8.92 -0.01 3.14
N ASP A 95 9.85 -0.97 3.12
CA ASP A 95 9.79 -2.12 2.22
C ASP A 95 9.07 -3.31 2.92
N PRO A 96 7.85 -3.70 2.48
CA PRO A 96 7.09 -4.79 3.10
C PRO A 96 7.66 -6.18 2.79
N ARG A 97 8.65 -6.30 1.89
CA ARG A 97 9.32 -7.56 1.58
C ARG A 97 10.21 -8.07 2.72
N GLY A 98 10.33 -7.30 3.80
CA GLY A 98 11.25 -7.56 4.90
C GLY A 98 12.67 -7.11 4.55
N PRO A 99 13.63 -7.27 5.48
CA PRO A 99 15.03 -6.97 5.20
C PRO A 99 15.48 -7.78 3.99
N LYS A 100 15.93 -7.09 2.94
CA LYS A 100 16.67 -7.75 1.85
C LYS A 100 17.85 -8.47 2.51
N GLY A 101 17.96 -9.78 2.28
CA GLY A 101 18.94 -10.64 2.94
C GLY A 101 20.36 -10.06 2.93
N LYS A 102 21.12 -10.39 3.97
CA LYS A 102 22.50 -9.93 4.25
C LYS A 102 23.42 -9.91 3.04
#